data_AF-A0A7Z0VRF6-F1
#
_entry.id   AF-A0A7Z0VRF6-F1
#
_cell.length_a   1.000
_cell.length_b   1.000
_cell.length_c   1.000
_cell.angle_alpha   90.00
_cell.angle_beta   90.00
_cell.angle_gamma   90.00
#
_symmetry.space_group_name_H-M   'P 1'
#
loop_
_entity.id
_entity.type
_entity.pdbx_description
1 polymer ?
#
loop_
_entity_poly.entity_id
_entity_poly.type
_entity_poly.pdbx_seq_one_letter_code
_entity_poly.pdbx_strand_id
1 'polypeptide(L)'
;MESAHTASDDQSHSRRTPALSRARLADIACVFLGGMIGTLVRASLDHIAAAHPASSALVLAWSTIACNLAGALILGFCAGSGRWLSARVNLLIGTGMCGALTTYSTMMLGAVTFVHSPPLDTTTGAMGRILAGSAITLGLLVLGVGVATAGWWLGKKARP
;
A
#
# COMPACT_ATOMS: atom_id res chain seq x y z
N MET A 1 -29.17 49.89 -34.01
CA MET A 1 -27.71 49.70 -33.90
C MET A 1 -27.37 49.78 -32.42
N GLU A 2 -27.81 48.83 -31.60
CA GLU A 2 -27.44 47.41 -31.62
C GLU A 2 -25.96 47.20 -31.30
N SER A 3 -25.72 46.76 -30.06
CA SER A 3 -24.56 46.03 -29.51
C SER A 3 -24.33 46.52 -28.07
N ALA A 4 -25.06 46.02 -27.06
CA ALA A 4 -24.99 44.65 -26.58
C ALA A 4 -23.54 44.15 -26.34
N HIS A 5 -22.70 44.98 -25.71
CA HIS A 5 -21.53 44.51 -24.96
C HIS A 5 -21.75 44.69 -23.46
N THR A 6 -22.94 44.30 -23.00
CA THR A 6 -23.15 43.85 -21.62
C THR A 6 -22.34 42.60 -21.38
N ALA A 7 -21.64 42.59 -20.26
CA ALA A 7 -21.29 41.40 -19.51
C ALA A 7 -20.48 40.36 -20.30
N SER A 8 -19.17 40.60 -20.43
CA SER A 8 -18.24 39.51 -20.18
C SER A 8 -18.38 39.14 -18.70
N ASP A 9 -19.39 38.32 -18.45
CA ASP A 9 -19.61 37.53 -17.25
C ASP A 9 -18.25 37.01 -16.79
N ASP A 10 -17.68 37.70 -15.79
CA ASP A 10 -16.63 37.14 -14.97
C ASP A 10 -17.30 35.98 -14.25
N GLN A 11 -17.22 34.80 -14.87
CA GLN A 11 -17.46 33.52 -14.24
C GLN A 11 -16.41 33.34 -13.16
N SER A 12 -16.57 34.10 -12.08
CA SER A 12 -16.08 33.78 -10.77
C SER A 12 -16.59 32.37 -10.50
N HIS A 13 -15.68 31.41 -10.74
CA HIS A 13 -15.83 30.04 -10.31
C HIS A 13 -16.10 30.10 -8.81
N SER A 14 -17.39 30.12 -8.48
CA SER A 14 -17.91 29.91 -7.14
C SER A 14 -17.46 28.51 -6.77
N ARG A 15 -16.22 28.41 -6.25
CA ARG A 15 -15.73 27.28 -5.49
C ARG A 15 -16.60 27.26 -4.24
N ARG A 16 -17.82 26.73 -4.37
CA ARG A 16 -18.60 26.27 -3.24
C ARG A 16 -17.72 25.21 -2.59
N THR A 17 -16.97 25.58 -1.56
CA THR A 17 -16.33 24.62 -0.67
C THR A 17 -17.44 23.69 -0.21
N PRO A 18 -17.48 22.43 -0.68
CA PRO A 18 -18.60 21.58 -0.39
C PRO A 18 -18.52 21.27 1.11
N ALA A 19 -19.48 21.78 1.88
CA ALA A 19 -19.60 21.43 3.29
C ALA A 19 -19.55 19.89 3.41
N LEU A 20 -18.57 19.38 4.16
CA LEU A 20 -18.40 17.94 4.33
C LEU A 20 -19.61 17.43 5.12
N SER A 21 -20.37 16.52 4.52
CA SER A 21 -21.49 15.88 5.20
C SER A 21 -20.95 15.01 6.35
N ARG A 22 -21.75 14.83 7.41
CA ARG A 22 -21.39 13.95 8.55
C ARG A 22 -20.99 12.54 8.07
N ALA A 23 -21.64 12.04 7.02
CA ALA A 23 -21.28 10.78 6.39
C ALA A 23 -19.85 10.78 5.82
N ARG A 24 -19.45 11.84 5.10
CA ARG A 24 -18.08 11.98 4.58
C ARG A 24 -17.04 12.08 5.70
N LEU A 25 -17.36 12.79 6.79
CA LEU A 25 -16.47 12.86 7.95
C LEU A 25 -16.28 11.48 8.60
N ALA A 26 -17.36 10.69 8.71
CA ALA A 26 -17.26 9.32 9.21
C ALA A 26 -16.39 8.44 8.31
N ASP A 27 -16.52 8.57 6.98
CA ASP A 27 -15.72 7.81 6.03
C ASP A 27 -14.23 8.19 6.10
N ILE A 28 -13.92 9.48 6.22
CA ILE A 28 -12.54 9.98 6.43
C ILE A 28 -11.99 9.44 7.75
N ALA A 29 -12.77 9.49 8.83
CA ALA A 29 -12.36 8.97 10.13
C ALA A 29 -12.08 7.46 10.06
N CYS A 30 -12.88 6.68 9.33
CA CYS A 30 -12.63 5.25 9.11
C CYS A 30 -11.28 5.01 8.44
N VAL A 31 -10.95 5.74 7.37
CA VAL A 31 -9.65 5.63 6.69
C VAL A 31 -8.51 6.05 7.61
N PHE A 32 -8.67 7.14 8.35
CA PHE A 32 -7.67 7.64 9.28
C PHE A 32 -7.37 6.64 10.41
N LEU A 33 -8.41 6.11 11.07
CA LEU A 33 -8.26 5.10 12.12
C LEU A 33 -7.60 3.83 11.58
N GLY A 34 -8.01 3.37 10.41
CA GLY A 34 -7.35 2.26 9.73
C GLY A 34 -5.87 2.55 9.47
N GLY A 35 -5.55 3.72 8.94
CA GLY A 35 -4.19 4.16 8.64
C GLY A 35 -3.28 4.22 9.86
N MET A 36 -3.80 4.67 11.02
CA MET A 36 -3.06 4.64 12.28
C MET A 36 -2.71 3.22 12.69
N ILE A 37 -3.68 2.29 12.62
CA ILE A 37 -3.45 0.88 12.94
C ILE A 37 -2.40 0.28 12.00
N GLY A 38 -2.53 0.48 10.69
CA GLY A 38 -1.57 -0.02 9.70
C GLY A 38 -0.15 0.51 9.93
N THR A 39 -0.03 1.80 10.27
CA THR A 39 1.26 2.43 10.59
C THR A 39 1.87 1.87 11.86
N LEU A 40 1.08 1.68 12.93
CA LEU A 40 1.53 1.11 14.20
C LEU A 40 2.03 -0.32 14.04
N VAL A 41 1.29 -1.16 13.28
CA VAL A 41 1.69 -2.54 12.99
C VAL A 41 3.01 -2.55 12.22
N ARG A 42 3.12 -1.73 11.17
CA ARG A 42 4.36 -1.64 10.38
C ARG A 42 5.53 -1.18 11.25
N ALA A 43 5.36 -0.12 12.04
CA ALA A 43 6.40 0.37 12.95
C ALA A 43 6.82 -0.69 13.97
N SER A 44 5.87 -1.46 14.51
CA SER A 44 6.16 -2.53 15.45
C SER A 44 6.95 -3.66 14.79
N LEU A 45 6.60 -4.05 13.56
CA LEU A 45 7.35 -5.03 12.78
C LEU A 45 8.77 -4.53 12.46
N ASP A 46 8.91 -3.27 12.06
CA ASP A 46 10.20 -2.64 11.83
C ASP A 46 11.06 -2.60 13.12
N HIS A 47 10.45 -2.35 14.28
CA HIS A 47 11.12 -2.41 15.58
C HIS A 47 11.55 -3.84 15.97
N ILE A 48 10.69 -4.85 15.76
CA ILE A 48 11.02 -6.26 16.03
C ILE A 48 12.14 -6.73 15.11
N ALA A 49 12.12 -6.29 13.85
CA ALA A 49 13.17 -6.52 12.89
C ALA A 49 14.49 -5.93 13.38
N ALA A 50 14.49 -4.66 13.79
CA ALA A 50 15.69 -3.99 14.29
C ALA A 50 16.31 -4.69 15.52
N ALA A 51 15.50 -5.40 16.33
CA ALA A 51 15.99 -6.16 17.48
C ALA A 51 16.76 -7.44 17.11
N HIS A 52 16.69 -7.91 15.85
CA HIS A 52 17.38 -9.11 15.37
C HIS A 52 18.37 -8.76 14.24
N PRO A 53 19.63 -8.42 14.56
CA PRO A 53 20.61 -7.88 13.62
C PRO A 53 21.24 -8.95 12.72
N ALA A 54 20.43 -9.69 11.96
CA ALA A 54 20.93 -10.46 10.83
C ALA A 54 21.03 -9.52 9.62
N SER A 55 22.19 -8.87 9.45
CA SER A 55 22.55 -8.00 8.31
C SER A 55 21.54 -6.87 8.05
N SER A 56 21.85 -5.61 8.38
CA SER A 56 20.91 -4.47 8.32
C SER A 56 20.05 -4.33 7.05
N ALA A 57 20.49 -4.83 5.89
CA ALA A 57 19.71 -4.89 4.67
C ALA A 57 18.61 -5.98 4.66
N LEU A 58 18.86 -7.16 5.24
CA LEU A 58 17.87 -8.24 5.36
C LEU A 58 16.78 -7.93 6.39
N VAL A 59 17.13 -7.15 7.41
CA VAL A 59 16.21 -6.77 8.51
C VAL A 59 15.02 -5.96 7.99
N LEU A 60 15.26 -4.89 7.24
CA LEU A 60 14.18 -4.10 6.62
C LEU A 60 13.47 -4.89 5.51
N ALA A 61 14.18 -5.78 4.82
CA ALA A 61 13.60 -6.59 3.75
C ALA A 61 12.52 -7.54 4.28
N TRP A 62 12.76 -8.27 5.38
CA TRP A 62 11.78 -9.24 5.88
C TRP A 62 10.54 -8.55 6.45
N SER A 63 10.70 -7.45 7.21
CA SER A 63 9.56 -6.69 7.76
C SER A 63 8.69 -6.15 6.62
N THR A 64 9.32 -5.56 5.60
CA THR A 64 8.62 -5.02 4.43
C THR A 64 7.89 -6.10 3.65
N ILE A 65 8.53 -7.26 3.43
CA ILE A 65 7.91 -8.41 2.78
C ILE A 65 6.71 -8.90 3.61
N ALA A 66 6.86 -9.06 4.92
CA ALA A 66 5.79 -9.51 5.80
C ALA A 66 4.58 -8.56 5.77
N CYS A 67 4.82 -7.24 5.87
CA CYS A 67 3.77 -6.22 5.79
C CYS A 67 3.02 -6.28 4.45
N ASN A 68 3.77 -6.35 3.34
CA ASN A 68 3.19 -6.36 1.99
C ASN A 68 2.39 -7.63 1.72
N LEU A 69 2.87 -8.80 2.14
CA LEU A 69 2.15 -10.06 2.00
C LEU A 69 0.92 -10.12 2.90
N ALA A 70 1.01 -9.67 4.15
CA ALA A 70 -0.14 -9.58 5.05
C ALA A 70 -1.22 -8.65 4.48
N GLY A 71 -0.82 -7.47 3.98
CA GLY A 71 -1.73 -6.55 3.31
C GLY A 71 -2.37 -7.14 2.06
N ALA A 72 -1.59 -7.84 1.22
CA ALA A 72 -2.11 -8.55 0.03
C ALA A 72 -3.14 -9.62 0.40
N LEU A 73 -2.90 -10.39 1.46
CA LEU A 73 -3.84 -11.40 1.97
C LEU A 73 -5.16 -10.76 2.41
N ILE A 74 -5.08 -9.69 3.19
CA ILE A 74 -6.25 -8.98 3.72
C ILE A 74 -7.04 -8.32 2.59
N LEU A 75 -6.36 -7.65 1.64
CA LEU A 75 -7.01 -7.06 0.46
C LEU A 75 -7.68 -8.13 -0.41
N GLY A 76 -7.00 -9.26 -0.61
CA GLY A 76 -7.55 -10.44 -1.25
C GLY A 76 -8.84 -10.89 -0.57
N PHE A 77 -8.80 -11.08 0.75
CA PHE A 77 -9.97 -11.46 1.55
C PHE A 77 -11.13 -10.48 1.41
N CYS A 78 -10.88 -9.17 1.56
CA CYS A 78 -11.90 -8.14 1.39
C CYS A 78 -12.53 -8.17 -0.01
N ALA A 79 -11.71 -8.31 -1.07
CA ALA A 79 -12.18 -8.46 -2.44
C ALA A 79 -13.00 -9.75 -2.63
N GLY A 80 -12.57 -10.84 -1.99
CA GLY A 80 -13.24 -12.13 -1.96
C GLY A 80 -14.58 -12.10 -1.24
N SER A 81 -14.73 -11.33 -0.18
CA SER A 81 -16.00 -11.17 0.54
C SER A 81 -17.00 -10.29 -0.24
N GLY A 82 -16.53 -9.34 -1.05
CA GLY A 82 -17.40 -8.51 -1.88
C GLY A 82 -18.38 -7.66 -1.06
N ARG A 83 -19.67 -7.66 -1.42
CA ARG A 83 -20.72 -6.86 -0.75
C ARG A 83 -21.05 -7.30 0.68
N TRP A 84 -20.51 -8.44 1.13
CA TRP A 84 -20.66 -8.89 2.51
C TRP A 84 -19.97 -7.95 3.51
N LEU A 85 -18.85 -7.33 3.11
CA LEU A 85 -18.23 -6.28 3.92
C LEU A 85 -18.93 -4.95 3.66
N SER A 86 -19.27 -4.23 4.75
CA SER A 86 -19.80 -2.88 4.62
C SER A 86 -18.79 -1.94 3.97
N ALA A 87 -19.28 -0.91 3.28
CA ALA A 87 -18.40 0.08 2.61
C ALA A 87 -17.41 0.73 3.59
N ARG A 88 -17.83 1.00 4.83
CA ARG A 88 -16.98 1.58 5.87
C ARG A 88 -15.90 0.61 6.35
N VAL A 89 -16.21 -0.69 6.44
CA VAL A 89 -15.20 -1.70 6.78
C VAL A 89 -14.16 -1.82 5.67
N ASN A 90 -14.58 -1.76 4.39
CA ASN A 90 -13.63 -1.72 3.27
C ASN A 90 -12.77 -0.44 3.27
N LEU A 91 -13.33 0.72 3.63
CA LEU A 91 -12.55 1.96 3.78
C LEU A 91 -11.55 1.88 4.94
N LEU A 92 -11.97 1.32 6.08
CA LEU A 92 -11.13 1.20 7.27
C LEU A 92 -10.01 0.16 7.06
N ILE A 93 -10.36 -1.04 6.60
CA ILE A 93 -9.42 -2.16 6.46
C ILE A 93 -8.64 -2.04 5.14
N GLY A 94 -9.32 -1.90 4.02
CA GLY A 94 -8.70 -1.90 2.69
C GLY A 94 -7.91 -0.62 2.44
N THR A 95 -8.58 0.54 2.48
CA THR A 95 -7.93 1.81 2.14
C THR A 95 -7.05 2.34 3.27
N GLY A 96 -7.56 2.34 4.51
CA GLY A 96 -6.82 2.84 5.67
C GLY A 96 -5.70 1.90 6.09
N MET A 97 -6.05 0.76 6.66
CA MET A 97 -5.09 -0.14 7.31
C MET A 97 -4.12 -0.78 6.31
N CYS A 98 -4.61 -1.48 5.27
CA CYS A 98 -3.74 -2.09 4.28
C CYS A 98 -2.95 -1.03 3.48
N GLY A 99 -3.55 0.14 3.23
CA GLY A 99 -2.86 1.25 2.56
C GLY A 99 -1.65 1.79 3.35
N ALA A 100 -1.76 1.87 4.68
CA ALA A 100 -0.66 2.33 5.53
C ALA A 100 0.32 1.21 5.96
N LEU A 101 -0.15 -0.04 5.98
CA LEU A 101 0.65 -1.23 6.27
C LEU A 101 1.58 -1.57 5.10
N THR A 102 1.06 -1.53 3.86
CA THR A 102 1.84 -1.88 2.67
C THR A 102 2.69 -0.70 2.18
N THR A 103 3.86 -0.98 1.63
CA THR A 103 4.78 0.04 1.12
C THR A 103 5.56 -0.44 -0.11
N TYR A 104 5.47 0.35 -1.18
CA TYR A 104 6.29 0.18 -2.38
C TYR A 104 7.63 0.92 -2.25
N SER A 105 7.65 2.11 -1.63
CA SER A 105 8.84 2.95 -1.53
C SER A 105 9.97 2.27 -0.75
N THR A 106 9.64 1.61 0.37
CA THR A 106 10.63 0.88 1.17
C THR A 106 11.16 -0.35 0.42
N MET A 107 10.30 -1.06 -0.31
CA MET A 107 10.71 -2.18 -1.16
C MET A 107 11.66 -1.71 -2.27
N MET A 108 11.32 -0.63 -2.96
CA MET A 108 12.12 -0.04 -4.03
C MET A 108 13.47 0.44 -3.51
N LEU A 109 13.50 1.09 -2.33
CA LEU A 109 14.73 1.48 -1.67
C LEU A 109 15.59 0.27 -1.33
N GLY A 110 14.99 -0.84 -0.89
CA GLY A 110 15.67 -2.12 -0.67
C GLY A 110 16.29 -2.70 -1.96
N ALA A 111 15.56 -2.64 -3.08
CA ALA A 111 16.07 -3.09 -4.37
C ALA A 111 17.24 -2.21 -4.87
N VAL A 112 17.11 -0.89 -4.75
CA VAL A 112 18.16 0.06 -5.16
C VAL A 112 19.39 -0.08 -4.28
N THR A 113 19.23 -0.18 -2.97
CA THR A 113 20.35 -0.38 -2.04
C THR A 113 21.05 -1.72 -2.33
N PHE A 114 20.30 -2.79 -2.62
CA PHE A 114 20.87 -4.07 -3.04
C PHE A 114 21.70 -3.98 -4.34
N VAL A 115 21.37 -3.08 -5.26
CA VAL A 115 22.15 -2.81 -6.50
C VAL A 115 23.39 -1.94 -6.23
N HIS A 116 23.46 -1.21 -5.11
CA HIS A 116 24.58 -0.33 -4.76
C HIS A 116 25.53 -0.86 -3.66
N SER A 117 25.11 -1.85 -2.84
CA SER A 117 25.98 -2.62 -1.91
C SER A 117 27.33 -3.09 -2.50
N PRO A 118 28.36 -3.38 -1.70
CA PRO A 118 29.57 -4.02 -2.20
C PRO A 118 29.27 -5.44 -2.75
N PRO A 119 30.06 -5.96 -3.72
CA PRO A 119 29.92 -7.32 -4.21
C PRO A 119 30.07 -8.34 -3.08
N LEU A 120 29.18 -9.33 -3.02
CA LEU A 120 29.27 -10.45 -2.07
C LEU A 120 30.32 -11.48 -2.52
N ASP A 121 30.62 -11.50 -3.81
CA ASP A 121 31.63 -12.31 -4.47
C ASP A 121 32.34 -11.48 -5.56
N THR A 122 33.58 -11.85 -5.90
CA THR A 122 34.38 -11.17 -6.93
C THR A 122 33.79 -11.32 -8.33
N THR A 123 32.81 -12.21 -8.51
CA THR A 123 32.24 -12.64 -9.79
C THR A 123 31.00 -11.84 -10.17
N THR A 124 30.22 -11.33 -9.21
CA THR A 124 28.97 -10.62 -9.52
C THR A 124 29.24 -9.12 -9.74
N GLY A 125 29.49 -8.77 -11.00
CA GLY A 125 29.50 -7.36 -11.44
C GLY A 125 28.13 -6.67 -11.29
N ALA A 126 28.10 -5.36 -11.54
CA ALA A 126 26.88 -4.54 -11.39
C ALA A 126 25.66 -5.11 -12.15
N MET A 127 25.86 -5.66 -13.35
CA MET A 127 24.80 -6.27 -14.15
C MET A 127 24.15 -7.48 -13.45
N GLY A 128 24.95 -8.35 -12.82
CA GLY A 128 24.43 -9.53 -12.12
C GLY A 128 23.52 -9.15 -10.95
N ARG A 129 23.80 -8.03 -10.29
CA ARG A 129 23.01 -7.54 -9.15
C ARG A 129 21.72 -6.86 -9.57
N ILE A 130 21.73 -6.16 -10.69
CA ILE A 130 20.50 -5.62 -11.30
C ILE A 130 19.56 -6.78 -11.66
N LEU A 131 20.09 -7.82 -12.30
CA LEU A 131 19.31 -9.01 -12.65
C LEU A 131 18.78 -9.73 -11.41
N ALA A 132 19.62 -9.95 -10.40
CA ALA A 132 19.20 -10.57 -9.13
C ALA A 132 18.15 -9.74 -8.40
N GLY A 133 18.33 -8.42 -8.26
CA GLY A 133 17.36 -7.53 -7.61
C GLY A 133 16.02 -7.48 -8.36
N SER A 134 16.07 -7.48 -9.70
CA SER A 134 14.88 -7.54 -10.55
C SER A 134 14.14 -8.88 -10.39
N ALA A 135 14.88 -10.00 -10.37
CA ALA A 135 14.31 -11.33 -10.17
C ALA A 135 13.67 -11.47 -8.78
N ILE A 136 14.31 -10.97 -7.73
CA ILE A 136 13.76 -10.95 -6.36
C ILE A 136 12.46 -10.14 -6.33
N THR A 137 12.45 -8.94 -6.92
CA THR A 137 11.27 -8.07 -6.94
C THR A 137 10.11 -8.72 -7.71
N LEU A 138 10.40 -9.34 -8.86
CA LEU A 138 9.40 -10.07 -9.64
C LEU A 138 8.87 -11.30 -8.89
N GLY A 139 9.74 -12.04 -8.22
CA GLY A 139 9.36 -13.17 -7.37
C GLY A 139 8.42 -12.73 -6.23
N LEU A 140 8.73 -11.61 -5.57
CA LEU A 140 7.86 -11.03 -4.53
C LEU A 140 6.53 -10.54 -5.09
N LEU A 141 6.50 -10.01 -6.30
CA LEU A 141 5.25 -9.63 -6.97
C LEU A 141 4.38 -10.86 -7.22
N VAL A 142 4.94 -11.92 -7.81
CA VAL A 142 4.21 -13.18 -8.08
C VAL A 142 3.72 -13.81 -6.77
N LEU A 143 4.56 -13.82 -5.74
CA LEU A 143 4.18 -14.29 -4.41
C LEU A 143 3.03 -13.46 -3.83
N GLY A 144 3.11 -12.14 -3.92
CA GLY A 144 2.05 -11.24 -3.47
C GLY A 144 0.72 -11.49 -4.19
N VAL A 145 0.75 -11.73 -5.50
CA VAL A 145 -0.45 -12.12 -6.27
C VAL A 145 -0.99 -13.47 -5.79
N GLY A 146 -0.14 -14.47 -5.56
CA GLY A 146 -0.54 -15.77 -5.00
C GLY A 146 -1.18 -15.66 -3.61
N VAL A 147 -0.63 -14.80 -2.74
CA VAL A 147 -1.19 -14.53 -1.42
C VAL A 147 -2.52 -13.79 -1.51
N ALA A 148 -2.65 -12.82 -2.43
CA ALA A 148 -3.90 -12.12 -2.67
C ALA A 148 -5.00 -13.05 -3.22
N THR A 149 -4.66 -13.97 -4.14
CA THR A 149 -5.62 -14.96 -4.67
C THR A 149 -6.05 -15.95 -3.59
N ALA A 150 -5.14 -16.38 -2.72
CA ALA A 150 -5.47 -17.20 -1.55
C ALA A 150 -6.44 -16.46 -0.60
N GLY A 151 -6.16 -15.18 -0.31
CA GLY A 151 -7.06 -14.32 0.47
C GLY A 151 -8.44 -14.21 -0.18
N TRP A 152 -8.50 -13.96 -1.48
CA TRP A 152 -9.75 -13.89 -2.23
C TRP A 152 -10.56 -15.17 -2.17
N TRP A 153 -9.90 -16.32 -2.29
CA TRP A 153 -10.56 -17.62 -2.17
C TRP A 153 -11.15 -17.83 -0.77
N LEU A 154 -10.41 -17.48 0.29
CA LEU A 154 -10.89 -17.52 1.68
C LEU A 154 -12.10 -16.60 1.88
N GLY A 155 -12.04 -15.37 1.37
CA GLY A 155 -13.13 -14.41 1.46
C GLY A 155 -14.40 -14.87 0.73
N LYS A 156 -14.24 -15.58 -0.39
CA LYS A 156 -15.36 -16.17 -1.13
C LYS A 156 -16.00 -17.33 -0.36
N LYS A 157 -15.19 -18.19 0.28
CA LYS A 157 -15.65 -19.34 1.08
C LYS A 157 -16.33 -18.92 2.39
N ALA A 158 -15.95 -17.78 2.95
CA ALA A 158 -16.52 -17.23 4.17
C ALA A 158 -17.91 -16.57 3.96
N ARG A 159 -18.40 -16.50 2.72
CA ARG A 159 -19.76 -16.05 2.43
C ARG A 159 -20.74 -17.16 2.82
N PRO A 160 -21.71 -16.92 3.72
CA PRO A 160 -22.76 -17.87 4.03
C PRO A 160 -23.83 -17.94 2.94
#